data_AF-A0A6J4CZ53-F1
#
_entry.id   AF-A0A6J4CZ53-F1
#
_cell.length_a   1.000
_cell.length_b   1.000
_cell.length_c   1.000
_cell.angle_alpha   90.00
_cell.angle_beta   90.00
_cell.angle_gamma   90.00
#
_symmetry.space_group_name_H-M   'P 1'
#
loop_
_entity.id
_entity.type
_entity.pdbx_description
1 polymer ?
#
loop_
_entity_poly.entity_id
_entity_poly.type
_entity_poly.pdbx_seq_one_letter_code
_entity_poly.pdbx_strand_id
1 'polypeptide(L)'
;MVKSINIFEIVKKDPEQFDLSMERVMNERPFEEGVYTTYHMGLQFDRSREGELYMIAQGCGGGYGDVLERDPELVMEDLQVGRISEHVASEIYKVVWDKETFVVDEHATKQKRENERKARLKRGLPYDEFVKKHVKDEPPKDLYYYGSWGEENPEELMATVWDHHGPKRVKGKLKDIPLVVMPNRHVVKIAQLEKRVEELEIKYEGGIRPKLV
;
A
#
# COMPACT_ATOMS: atom_id res chain seq x y z
N MET A 1 -2.23 -13.77 1.47
CA MET A 1 -2.73 -15.11 1.87
C MET A 1 -3.48 -15.71 0.71
N VAL A 2 -3.42 -17.03 0.57
CA VAL A 2 -4.27 -17.81 -0.33
C VAL A 2 -5.04 -18.82 0.49
N LYS A 3 -6.36 -18.64 0.53
CA LYS A 3 -7.29 -19.49 1.26
C LYS A 3 -8.04 -20.44 0.34
N SER A 4 -8.78 -21.39 0.93
CA SER A 4 -9.60 -22.37 0.21
C SER A 4 -8.80 -23.32 -0.69
N ILE A 5 -7.51 -23.49 -0.41
CA ILE A 5 -6.64 -24.45 -1.08
C ILE A 5 -6.01 -25.39 -0.05
N ASN A 6 -5.51 -26.53 -0.52
CA ASN A 6 -4.58 -27.36 0.23
C ASN A 6 -3.34 -27.58 -0.63
N ILE A 7 -2.29 -26.79 -0.39
CA ILE A 7 -1.06 -26.85 -1.18
C ILE A 7 -0.38 -28.22 -1.12
N PHE A 8 -0.54 -28.97 -0.02
CA PHE A 8 0.05 -30.30 0.10
C PHE A 8 -0.58 -31.27 -0.89
N GLU A 9 -1.88 -31.19 -1.14
CA GLU A 9 -2.56 -32.02 -2.13
C GLU A 9 -2.22 -31.61 -3.56
N ILE A 10 -2.04 -30.32 -3.81
CA ILE A 10 -1.60 -29.80 -5.11
C ILE A 10 -0.19 -30.31 -5.43
N VAL A 11 0.76 -30.10 -4.52
CA VAL A 11 2.17 -30.52 -4.68
C VAL A 11 2.31 -32.03 -4.79
N LYS A 12 1.50 -32.82 -4.09
CA LYS A 12 1.50 -34.29 -4.23
C LYS A 12 1.13 -34.74 -5.65
N LYS A 13 0.22 -34.03 -6.31
CA LYS A 13 -0.23 -34.37 -7.68
C LYS A 13 0.75 -33.84 -8.72
N ASP A 14 1.19 -32.61 -8.54
CA ASP A 14 2.07 -31.91 -9.46
C ASP A 14 2.93 -30.88 -8.70
N PRO A 15 4.19 -31.25 -8.36
CA PRO A 15 5.11 -30.36 -7.67
C PRO A 15 5.44 -29.07 -8.44
N GLU A 16 5.30 -29.05 -9.76
CA GLU A 16 5.64 -27.89 -10.59
C GLU A 16 4.66 -26.72 -10.39
N GLN A 17 3.47 -27.00 -9.84
CA GLN A 17 2.46 -25.97 -9.53
C GLN A 17 2.80 -25.13 -8.29
N PHE A 18 3.82 -25.49 -7.51
CA PHE A 18 4.18 -24.74 -6.33
C PHE A 18 5.32 -23.76 -6.60
N ASP A 19 4.96 -22.48 -6.60
CA ASP A 19 5.90 -21.37 -6.70
C ASP A 19 6.17 -20.75 -5.31
N LEU A 20 7.44 -20.57 -4.97
CA LEU A 20 7.89 -19.92 -3.73
C LEU A 20 7.88 -18.38 -3.82
N SER A 21 7.61 -17.81 -4.99
CA SER A 21 7.48 -16.38 -5.21
C SER A 21 6.09 -15.89 -4.79
N MET A 22 6.04 -15.09 -3.72
CA MET A 22 4.83 -14.37 -3.33
C MET A 22 4.31 -13.47 -4.45
N GLU A 23 5.21 -12.88 -5.25
CA GLU A 23 4.84 -11.99 -6.36
C GLU A 23 4.08 -12.76 -7.43
N ARG A 24 4.60 -13.91 -7.90
CA ARG A 24 3.94 -14.75 -8.89
C ARG A 24 2.64 -15.34 -8.37
N VAL A 25 2.64 -15.89 -7.16
CA VAL A 25 1.42 -16.45 -6.56
C VAL A 25 0.30 -15.41 -6.47
N MET A 26 0.61 -14.18 -6.07
CA MET A 26 -0.41 -13.13 -5.90
C MET A 26 -0.85 -12.48 -7.22
N ASN A 27 0.04 -12.40 -8.22
CA ASN A 27 -0.23 -11.79 -9.52
C ASN A 27 -0.85 -12.77 -10.53
N GLU A 28 -0.24 -13.94 -10.70
CA GLU A 28 -0.69 -14.97 -11.65
C GLU A 28 -1.88 -15.78 -11.12
N ARG A 29 -2.03 -15.86 -9.80
CA ARG A 29 -3.11 -16.58 -9.12
C ARG A 29 -3.30 -18.02 -9.64
N PRO A 30 -2.26 -18.86 -9.56
CA PRO A 30 -2.22 -20.16 -10.23
C PRO A 30 -3.23 -21.18 -9.68
N PHE A 31 -3.70 -20.98 -8.44
CA PHE A 31 -4.66 -21.88 -7.80
C PHE A 31 -6.09 -21.41 -8.06
N GLU A 32 -6.82 -22.16 -8.89
CA GLU A 32 -8.16 -21.80 -9.40
C GLU A 32 -9.21 -21.63 -8.28
N GLU A 33 -9.22 -22.53 -7.28
CA GLU A 33 -10.12 -22.44 -6.13
C GLU A 33 -9.62 -21.48 -5.04
N GLY A 34 -8.45 -20.86 -5.26
CA GLY A 34 -7.79 -19.99 -4.30
C GLY A 34 -8.51 -18.66 -4.08
N VAL A 35 -8.74 -18.33 -2.80
CA VAL A 35 -9.20 -17.00 -2.39
C VAL A 35 -8.00 -16.16 -1.97
N TYR A 36 -7.60 -15.24 -2.86
CA TYR A 36 -6.42 -14.38 -2.69
C TYR A 36 -6.78 -13.12 -1.92
N THR A 37 -6.11 -12.92 -0.80
CA THR A 37 -6.38 -11.79 0.10
C THR A 37 -5.09 -11.14 0.57
N THR A 38 -5.11 -9.82 0.74
CA THR A 38 -4.02 -9.03 1.31
C THR A 38 -4.51 -8.36 2.59
N TYR A 39 -3.62 -8.24 3.57
CA TYR A 39 -3.90 -7.59 4.85
C TYR A 39 -2.72 -6.70 5.22
N HIS A 40 -2.97 -5.68 6.02
CA HIS A 40 -1.88 -4.94 6.66
C HIS A 40 -1.15 -5.83 7.68
N MET A 41 0.12 -5.52 7.96
CA MET A 41 1.02 -6.33 8.79
C MET A 41 0.52 -6.63 10.21
N GLY A 42 -0.31 -5.76 10.78
CA GLY A 42 -0.96 -6.00 12.08
C GLY A 42 -2.07 -7.06 12.00
N LEU A 43 -1.89 -8.12 11.20
CA LEU A 43 -2.87 -9.15 10.88
C LEU A 43 -3.68 -9.51 12.13
N GLN A 44 -4.99 -9.44 12.00
CA GLN A 44 -5.90 -9.86 13.06
C GLN A 44 -5.90 -11.38 13.19
N PHE A 45 -6.43 -11.88 14.30
CA PHE A 45 -6.63 -13.32 14.48
C PHE A 45 -7.39 -13.89 13.27
N ASP A 46 -6.81 -14.92 12.68
CA ASP A 46 -7.39 -15.60 11.53
C ASP A 46 -7.31 -17.11 11.72
N ARG A 47 -8.36 -17.81 11.29
CA ARG A 47 -8.40 -19.26 11.34
C ARG A 47 -7.90 -19.81 10.01
N SER A 48 -6.69 -20.38 10.03
CA SER A 48 -6.12 -21.08 8.90
C SER A 48 -6.55 -22.54 8.86
N ARG A 49 -6.75 -23.07 7.65
CA ARG A 49 -6.94 -24.50 7.39
C ARG A 49 -5.62 -25.13 6.92
N GLU A 50 -5.56 -26.45 6.96
CA GLU A 50 -4.41 -27.20 6.46
C GLU A 50 -4.13 -26.86 4.99
N GLY A 51 -2.86 -26.57 4.69
CA GLY A 51 -2.40 -26.30 3.33
C GLY A 51 -2.76 -24.93 2.75
N GLU A 52 -3.36 -24.02 3.54
CA GLU A 52 -3.53 -22.63 3.15
C GLU A 52 -2.18 -21.87 3.21
N LEU A 53 -1.99 -20.91 2.30
CA LEU A 53 -0.73 -20.19 2.18
C LEU A 53 -0.75 -18.87 2.94
N TYR A 54 0.13 -18.78 3.94
CA TYR A 54 0.45 -17.54 4.64
C TYR A 54 1.83 -17.03 4.22
N MET A 55 1.84 -15.93 3.47
CA MET A 55 3.06 -15.31 2.93
C MET A 55 3.25 -13.94 3.58
N ILE A 56 4.46 -13.68 4.09
CA ILE A 56 4.81 -12.43 4.75
C ILE A 56 5.99 -11.82 4.01
N ALA A 57 5.81 -10.58 3.53
CA ALA A 57 6.95 -9.73 3.17
C ALA A 57 7.41 -9.00 4.43
N GLN A 58 8.60 -9.33 4.90
CA GLN A 58 9.26 -8.57 5.96
C GLN A 58 9.75 -7.25 5.38
N GLY A 59 9.64 -6.18 6.18
CA GLY A 59 10.21 -4.88 5.81
C GLY A 59 11.72 -4.96 5.64
N CYS A 60 12.27 -4.08 4.81
CA CYS A 60 13.70 -3.89 4.65
C CYS A 60 14.14 -2.53 5.23
N GLY A 61 15.45 -2.30 5.28
CA GLY A 61 16.02 -1.02 5.70
C GLY A 61 15.83 0.08 4.65
N GLY A 62 15.95 1.33 5.07
CA GLY A 62 16.03 2.48 4.16
C GLY A 62 17.39 2.57 3.45
N GLY A 63 17.41 3.17 2.26
CA GLY A 63 18.64 3.45 1.51
C GLY A 63 19.34 4.74 1.96
N TYR A 64 20.57 4.94 1.50
CA TYR A 64 21.38 6.14 1.76
C TYR A 64 21.89 6.75 0.44
N GLY A 65 21.82 8.08 0.33
CA GLY A 65 22.34 8.85 -0.81
C GLY A 65 21.41 8.95 -2.02
N ASP A 66 21.84 9.68 -3.06
CA ASP A 66 21.12 9.74 -4.35
C ASP A 66 21.39 8.47 -5.16
N VAL A 67 20.32 7.82 -5.62
CA VAL A 67 20.39 6.63 -6.48
C VAL A 67 21.21 6.85 -7.76
N LEU A 68 21.29 8.09 -8.27
CA LEU A 68 22.11 8.39 -9.47
C LEU A 68 23.61 8.48 -9.18
N GLU A 69 24.02 8.41 -7.91
CA GLU A 69 25.42 8.44 -7.48
C GLU A 69 25.96 7.03 -7.17
N ARG A 70 25.08 6.02 -7.08
CA ARG A 70 25.50 4.63 -6.92
C ARG A 70 26.34 4.19 -8.13
N ASP A 71 27.44 3.49 -7.86
CA ASP A 71 28.27 2.86 -8.89
C ASP A 71 27.39 1.95 -9.78
N PRO A 72 27.33 2.19 -11.10
CA PRO A 72 26.57 1.35 -12.02
C PRO A 72 26.92 -0.14 -11.96
N GLU A 73 28.18 -0.49 -11.72
CA GLU A 73 28.62 -1.90 -11.66
C GLU A 73 28.01 -2.61 -10.45
N LEU A 74 27.97 -1.93 -9.29
CA LEU A 74 27.29 -2.46 -8.10
C LEU A 74 25.78 -2.61 -8.27
N VAL A 75 25.16 -1.81 -9.17
CA VAL A 75 23.75 -2.00 -9.56
C VAL A 75 23.60 -3.27 -10.41
N MET A 76 24.56 -3.56 -11.29
CA MET A 76 24.54 -4.79 -12.08
C MET A 76 24.77 -6.04 -11.22
N GLU A 77 25.67 -5.98 -10.24
CA GLU A 77 25.82 -7.06 -9.27
C GLU A 77 24.50 -7.37 -8.56
N ASP A 78 23.80 -6.34 -8.09
CA ASP A 78 22.48 -6.52 -7.44
C ASP A 78 21.43 -7.10 -8.37
N LEU A 79 21.45 -6.72 -9.65
CA LEU A 79 20.54 -7.25 -10.67
C LEU A 79 20.83 -8.73 -10.97
N GLN A 80 22.11 -9.08 -11.16
CA GLN A 80 22.55 -10.45 -11.47
C GLN A 80 22.17 -11.44 -10.37
N VAL A 81 22.25 -11.04 -9.10
CA VAL A 81 21.86 -11.90 -7.97
C VAL A 81 20.37 -11.80 -7.60
N GLY A 82 19.56 -11.08 -8.40
CA GLY A 82 18.11 -10.96 -8.20
C GLY A 82 17.70 -10.15 -6.97
N ARG A 83 18.56 -9.26 -6.46
CA ARG A 83 18.19 -8.35 -5.35
C ARG A 83 17.29 -7.21 -5.81
N ILE A 84 17.43 -6.81 -7.07
CA ILE A 84 16.60 -5.79 -7.73
C ILE A 84 16.09 -6.33 -9.06
N SER A 85 15.01 -5.74 -9.57
CA SER A 85 14.50 -6.04 -10.90
C SER A 85 15.15 -5.16 -11.97
N GLU A 86 15.04 -5.57 -13.25
CA GLU A 86 15.45 -4.73 -14.39
C GLU A 86 14.79 -3.34 -14.34
N HIS A 87 13.52 -3.28 -13.94
CA HIS A 87 12.80 -2.01 -13.78
C HIS A 87 13.48 -1.10 -12.75
N VAL A 88 13.91 -1.64 -11.62
CA VAL A 88 14.63 -0.86 -10.60
C VAL A 88 15.99 -0.38 -11.12
N ALA A 89 16.78 -1.26 -11.75
CA ALA A 89 18.09 -0.91 -12.31
C ALA A 89 17.97 0.20 -13.38
N SER A 90 17.02 0.05 -14.30
CA SER A 90 16.80 0.98 -15.42
C SER A 90 16.09 2.27 -15.03
N GLU A 91 15.07 2.23 -14.17
CA GLU A 91 14.19 3.37 -13.91
C GLU A 91 14.46 4.09 -12.60
N ILE A 92 15.06 3.44 -11.61
CA ILE A 92 15.44 4.09 -10.36
C ILE A 92 16.91 4.52 -10.41
N TYR A 93 17.82 3.57 -10.66
CA TYR A 93 19.26 3.84 -10.73
C TYR A 93 19.72 4.44 -12.07
N LYS A 94 18.84 4.42 -13.08
CA LYS A 94 19.08 4.95 -14.43
C LYS A 94 20.32 4.36 -15.11
N VAL A 95 20.59 3.07 -14.88
CA VAL A 95 21.69 2.33 -15.51
C VAL A 95 21.22 1.75 -16.84
N VAL A 96 22.13 1.72 -17.81
CA VAL A 96 21.97 1.07 -19.12
C VAL A 96 23.03 -0.01 -19.21
N TRP A 97 22.64 -1.21 -19.64
CA TRP A 97 23.52 -2.36 -19.72
C TRP A 97 23.15 -3.24 -20.91
N ASP A 98 24.09 -4.09 -21.30
CA ASP A 98 23.83 -5.16 -22.25
C ASP A 98 23.08 -6.31 -21.55
N LYS A 99 21.90 -6.67 -22.06
CA LYS A 99 21.01 -7.63 -21.37
C LYS A 99 21.54 -9.06 -21.33
N GLU A 100 22.45 -9.43 -22.22
CA GLU A 100 22.99 -10.80 -22.28
C GLU A 100 24.20 -10.95 -21.37
N THR A 101 25.07 -9.93 -21.36
CA THR A 101 26.37 -9.96 -20.67
C THR A 101 26.36 -9.23 -19.33
N PHE A 102 25.32 -8.43 -19.06
CA PHE A 102 25.20 -7.54 -17.90
C PHE A 102 26.32 -6.49 -17.78
N VAL A 103 27.07 -6.24 -18.86
CA VAL A 103 28.10 -5.20 -18.89
C VAL A 103 27.43 -3.84 -18.97
N VAL A 104 27.86 -2.91 -18.11
CA VAL A 104 27.35 -1.53 -18.09
C VAL A 104 27.78 -0.79 -19.36
N ASP A 105 26.84 -0.09 -19.98
CA ASP A 105 27.15 0.96 -20.96
C ASP A 105 27.39 2.27 -20.19
N GLU A 106 28.66 2.58 -19.93
CA GLU A 106 29.03 3.77 -19.15
C GLU A 106 28.54 5.07 -19.80
N HIS A 107 28.64 5.18 -21.13
CA HIS A 107 28.29 6.39 -21.85
C HIS A 107 26.78 6.60 -21.85
N ALA A 108 26.01 5.57 -22.19
CA ALA A 108 24.56 5.64 -22.17
C ALA A 108 24.02 5.82 -20.74
N THR A 109 24.63 5.18 -19.74
CA THR A 109 24.28 5.38 -18.33
C THR A 109 24.51 6.82 -17.90
N LYS A 110 25.66 7.41 -18.22
CA LYS A 110 25.96 8.82 -17.93
C LYS A 110 24.91 9.74 -18.57
N GLN A 111 24.60 9.53 -19.85
CA GLN A 111 23.60 10.31 -20.56
C GLN A 111 22.20 10.15 -19.95
N LYS A 112 21.79 8.93 -19.60
CA LYS A 112 20.49 8.65 -18.96
C LYS A 112 20.39 9.35 -17.60
N ARG A 113 21.46 9.32 -16.79
CA ARG A 113 21.54 10.02 -15.50
C ARG A 113 21.52 11.54 -15.66
N GLU A 114 22.24 12.11 -16.62
CA GLU A 114 22.19 13.54 -16.90
C GLU A 114 20.80 14.01 -17.33
N ASN A 115 20.13 13.22 -18.19
CA ASN A 115 18.76 13.50 -18.62
C ASN A 115 17.79 13.44 -17.43
N GLU A 116 17.93 12.46 -16.54
CA GLU A 116 17.14 12.37 -15.32
C GLU A 116 17.40 13.55 -14.37
N ARG A 117 18.65 14.02 -14.23
CA ARG A 117 18.95 15.25 -13.46
C ARG A 117 18.25 16.47 -14.06
N LYS A 118 18.26 16.64 -15.38
CA LYS A 118 17.50 17.71 -16.06
C LYS A 118 15.99 17.55 -15.84
N ALA A 119 15.48 16.32 -15.88
CA ALA A 119 14.07 16.04 -15.62
C ALA A 119 13.68 16.34 -14.17
N ARG A 120 14.55 16.07 -13.19
CA ARG A 120 14.38 16.43 -11.77
C ARG A 120 14.29 17.95 -11.59
N LEU A 121 15.18 18.70 -12.24
CA LEU A 121 15.15 20.16 -12.24
C LEU A 121 13.86 20.71 -12.86
N LYS A 122 13.41 20.14 -13.99
CA LYS A 122 12.20 20.58 -14.68
C LYS A 122 10.91 20.38 -13.87
N ARG A 123 10.83 19.29 -13.09
CA ARG A 123 9.64 18.97 -12.28
C ARG A 123 9.73 19.46 -10.83
N GLY A 124 10.91 19.87 -10.39
CA GLY A 124 11.14 20.48 -9.08
C GLY A 124 10.46 21.84 -8.99
N LEU A 125 9.95 22.16 -7.81
CA LEU A 125 9.40 23.48 -7.49
C LEU A 125 10.26 24.12 -6.40
N PRO A 126 10.40 25.45 -6.39
CA PRO A 126 10.91 26.16 -5.21
C PRO A 126 10.12 25.75 -3.97
N TYR A 127 10.79 25.65 -2.82
CA TYR A 127 10.19 25.12 -1.59
C TYR A 127 8.90 25.85 -1.20
N ASP A 128 8.90 27.19 -1.26
CA ASP A 128 7.72 27.99 -0.90
C ASP A 128 6.52 27.73 -1.82
N GLU A 129 6.76 27.51 -3.11
CA GLU A 129 5.70 27.15 -4.06
C GLU A 129 5.19 25.74 -3.83
N PHE A 130 6.10 24.81 -3.52
CA PHE A 130 5.74 23.44 -3.16
C PHE A 130 4.83 23.43 -1.93
N VAL A 131 5.22 24.13 -0.85
CA VAL A 131 4.42 24.22 0.38
C VAL A 131 3.04 24.80 0.09
N LYS A 132 2.95 25.94 -0.60
CA LYS A 132 1.67 26.57 -0.98
C LYS A 132 0.76 25.64 -1.79
N LYS A 133 1.33 24.80 -2.65
CA LYS A 133 0.58 23.88 -3.50
C LYS A 133 0.11 22.63 -2.74
N HIS A 134 0.97 22.07 -1.89
CA HIS A 134 0.81 20.73 -1.34
C HIS A 134 0.33 20.70 0.12
N VAL A 135 0.72 21.66 0.96
CA VAL A 135 0.25 21.73 2.34
C VAL A 135 -1.22 22.18 2.34
N LYS A 136 -2.03 21.51 3.14
CA LYS A 136 -3.47 21.76 3.28
C LYS A 136 -3.78 22.07 4.73
N ASP A 137 -4.72 22.99 4.93
CA ASP A 137 -5.18 23.40 6.26
C ASP A 137 -5.85 22.24 7.03
N GLU A 138 -6.41 21.27 6.31
CA GLU A 138 -7.10 20.10 6.87
C GLU A 138 -6.64 18.79 6.21
N PRO A 139 -6.69 17.65 6.93
CA PRO A 139 -6.45 16.34 6.34
C PRO A 139 -7.56 15.98 5.34
N PRO A 140 -7.32 15.02 4.43
CA PRO A 140 -8.35 14.46 3.55
C PRO A 140 -9.62 14.05 4.31
N LYS A 141 -10.81 14.31 3.75
CA LYS A 141 -12.10 14.09 4.44
C LYS A 141 -12.40 12.61 4.75
N ASP A 142 -11.82 11.71 3.98
CA ASP A 142 -11.89 10.26 4.12
C ASP A 142 -10.92 9.71 5.19
N LEU A 143 -9.99 10.53 5.69
CA LEU A 143 -9.03 10.14 6.71
C LEU A 143 -9.58 10.39 8.12
N TYR A 144 -10.41 9.48 8.60
CA TYR A 144 -11.09 9.62 9.90
C TYR A 144 -10.17 9.43 11.12
N TYR A 145 -9.05 8.72 10.96
CA TYR A 145 -8.22 8.23 12.06
C TYR A 145 -6.78 8.76 12.01
N TYR A 146 -6.64 10.07 11.80
CA TYR A 146 -5.32 10.70 11.76
C TYR A 146 -4.82 11.20 13.11
N GLY A 147 -5.74 11.56 14.01
CA GLY A 147 -5.39 12.34 15.20
C GLY A 147 -5.30 13.83 14.89
N SER A 148 -4.30 14.51 15.46
CA SER A 148 -4.10 15.96 15.27
C SER A 148 -3.53 16.28 13.89
N TRP A 149 -3.93 17.41 13.27
CA TRP A 149 -3.39 17.92 12.02
C TRP A 149 -2.86 19.36 12.14
N GLY A 150 -1.68 19.60 11.57
CA GLY A 150 -0.99 20.90 11.57
C GLY A 150 -0.25 21.19 12.87
N GLU A 151 0.85 21.95 12.78
CA GLU A 151 1.69 22.37 13.91
C GLU A 151 1.84 23.89 14.04
N GLU A 152 1.15 24.68 13.20
CA GLU A 152 1.33 26.13 13.14
C GLU A 152 1.01 26.84 14.47
N ASN A 153 0.09 26.29 15.26
CA ASN A 153 -0.21 26.77 16.60
C ASN A 153 -0.23 25.58 17.59
N PRO A 154 0.82 25.39 18.42
CA PRO A 154 0.90 24.25 19.33
C PRO A 154 -0.17 24.27 20.44
N GLU A 155 -0.89 25.39 20.63
CA GLU A 155 -2.00 25.45 21.58
C GLU A 155 -3.33 24.95 21.00
N GLU A 156 -3.45 24.84 19.67
CA GLU A 156 -4.66 24.41 18.99
C GLU A 156 -4.42 23.11 18.23
N LEU A 157 -5.35 22.17 18.35
CA LEU A 157 -5.32 20.89 17.66
C LEU A 157 -6.50 20.81 16.71
N MET A 158 -6.30 20.18 15.56
CA MET A 158 -7.39 19.79 14.66
C MET A 158 -7.57 18.28 14.71
N ALA A 159 -8.74 17.80 15.13
CA ALA A 159 -9.00 16.38 15.31
C ALA A 159 -10.33 15.95 14.67
N THR A 160 -10.57 14.64 14.62
CA THR A 160 -11.88 14.06 14.32
C THR A 160 -12.52 13.47 15.56
N VAL A 161 -13.70 13.97 15.89
CA VAL A 161 -14.58 13.39 16.91
C VAL A 161 -15.70 12.63 16.21
N TRP A 162 -16.23 11.60 16.87
CA TRP A 162 -17.40 10.88 16.41
C TRP A 162 -18.59 11.21 17.30
N ASP A 163 -19.63 11.79 16.71
CA ASP A 163 -20.91 12.03 17.36
C ASP A 163 -22.00 11.11 16.79
N HIS A 164 -23.26 11.31 17.19
CA HIS A 164 -24.39 10.51 16.74
C HIS A 164 -24.66 10.61 15.22
N HIS A 165 -24.07 11.59 14.53
CA HIS A 165 -24.21 11.82 13.10
C HIS A 165 -22.96 11.41 12.31
N GLY A 166 -21.91 10.92 12.97
CA GLY A 166 -20.71 10.38 12.35
C GLY A 166 -19.44 11.20 12.65
N PRO A 167 -18.41 11.12 11.78
CA PRO A 167 -17.15 11.80 11.99
C PRO A 167 -17.29 13.30 11.71
N LYS A 168 -16.87 14.14 12.67
CA LYS A 168 -16.87 15.59 12.58
C LYS A 168 -15.47 16.14 12.86
N ARG A 169 -15.01 17.08 12.02
CA ARG A 169 -13.76 17.82 12.26
C ARG A 169 -13.98 18.88 13.34
N VAL A 170 -13.05 18.97 14.27
CA VAL A 170 -13.03 19.97 15.34
C VAL A 170 -11.65 20.62 15.40
N LYS A 171 -11.60 21.91 15.76
CA LYS A 171 -10.37 22.67 15.97
C LYS A 171 -10.50 23.46 17.27
N GLY A 172 -9.47 23.43 18.12
CA GLY A 172 -9.45 24.18 19.38
C GLY A 172 -8.35 23.72 20.32
N LYS A 173 -8.28 24.30 21.53
CA LYS A 173 -7.33 23.85 22.54
C LYS A 173 -7.72 22.48 23.07
N LEU A 174 -6.76 21.67 23.50
CA LEU A 174 -7.01 20.30 23.98
C LEU A 174 -8.13 20.22 25.05
N LYS A 175 -8.17 21.19 25.97
CA LYS A 175 -9.20 21.29 27.02
C LYS A 175 -10.61 21.58 26.51
N ASP A 176 -10.72 22.14 25.32
CA ASP A 176 -11.99 22.57 24.69
C ASP A 176 -12.48 21.54 23.66
N ILE A 177 -11.63 20.57 23.29
CA ILE A 177 -11.98 19.49 22.36
C ILE A 177 -12.75 18.38 23.11
N PRO A 178 -13.91 17.92 22.60
CA PRO A 178 -14.63 16.79 23.18
C PRO A 178 -13.79 15.52 23.21
N LEU A 179 -14.14 14.57 24.10
CA LEU A 179 -13.47 13.27 24.14
C LEU A 179 -13.50 12.61 22.75
N VAL A 180 -12.32 12.30 22.23
CA VAL A 180 -12.16 11.62 20.94
C VAL A 180 -12.39 10.13 21.14
N VAL A 181 -13.59 9.65 20.79
CA VAL A 181 -13.93 8.23 20.76
C VAL A 181 -13.88 7.75 19.31
N MET A 182 -13.12 6.70 19.07
CA MET A 182 -12.94 6.12 17.74
C MET A 182 -13.74 4.82 17.62
N PRO A 183 -14.78 4.74 16.77
CA PRO A 183 -15.51 3.49 16.59
C PRO A 183 -14.63 2.45 15.92
N ASN A 184 -14.93 1.18 16.16
CA ASN A 184 -14.24 0.09 15.48
C ASN A 184 -14.54 0.16 13.97
N ARG A 185 -13.51 0.28 13.15
CA ARG A 185 -13.63 0.40 11.68
C ARG A 185 -14.45 -0.72 11.04
N HIS A 186 -14.40 -1.92 11.61
CA HIS A 186 -15.13 -3.08 11.08
C HIS A 186 -16.62 -2.96 11.34
N VAL A 187 -17.02 -2.46 12.52
CA VAL A 187 -18.43 -2.20 12.85
C VAL A 187 -19.00 -1.14 11.91
N VAL A 188 -18.24 -0.05 11.66
CA VAL A 188 -18.64 0.98 10.68
C VAL A 188 -18.82 0.40 9.28
N LYS A 189 -17.89 -0.47 8.84
CA LYS A 189 -17.95 -1.11 7.52
C LYS A 189 -19.11 -2.08 7.40
N ILE A 190 -19.36 -2.91 8.42
CA ILE A 190 -20.49 -3.85 8.45
C ILE A 190 -21.81 -3.09 8.31
N ALA A 191 -22.03 -2.05 9.12
CA ALA A 191 -23.25 -1.25 9.04
C ALA A 191 -23.48 -0.62 7.65
N GLN A 192 -22.42 -0.17 6.98
CA GLN A 192 -22.50 0.33 5.60
C GLN A 192 -22.87 -0.76 4.60
N LEU A 193 -22.30 -1.96 4.75
CA LEU A 193 -22.59 -3.10 3.89
C LEU A 193 -24.02 -3.60 4.11
N GLU A 194 -24.48 -3.71 5.35
CA GLU A 194 -25.85 -4.08 5.70
C GLU A 194 -26.85 -3.11 5.10
N LYS A 195 -26.62 -1.80 5.23
CA LYS A 195 -27.45 -0.78 4.57
C LYS A 195 -27.45 -0.94 3.05
N ARG A 196 -26.28 -1.22 2.45
CA ARG A 196 -26.18 -1.41 1.00
C ARG A 196 -26.92 -2.66 0.54
N VAL A 197 -26.87 -3.74 1.31
CA VAL A 197 -27.63 -4.96 1.06
C VAL A 197 -29.12 -4.65 1.12
N GLU A 198 -29.59 -3.96 2.18
CA GLU A 198 -30.99 -3.54 2.30
C GLU A 198 -31.46 -2.70 1.09
N GLU A 199 -30.65 -1.72 0.65
CA GLU A 199 -30.95 -0.93 -0.55
C GLU A 199 -31.09 -1.79 -1.82
N LEU A 200 -30.25 -2.82 -1.97
CA LEU A 200 -30.27 -3.71 -3.12
C LEU A 200 -31.44 -4.68 -3.06
N GLU A 201 -31.75 -5.24 -1.89
CA GLU A 201 -32.91 -6.11 -1.66
C GLU A 201 -34.22 -5.36 -1.92
N ILE A 202 -34.35 -4.11 -1.45
CA ILE A 202 -35.51 -3.27 -1.78
C ILE A 202 -35.61 -3.03 -3.29
N LYS A 203 -34.48 -2.78 -3.94
CA LYS A 203 -34.43 -2.45 -5.38
C LYS A 203 -34.72 -3.64 -6.28
N TYR A 204 -34.27 -4.84 -5.92
CA TYR A 204 -34.26 -6.01 -6.82
C TYR A 204 -35.12 -7.18 -6.34
N GLU A 205 -35.50 -7.25 -5.06
CA GLU A 205 -36.20 -8.40 -4.47
C GLU A 205 -37.57 -8.06 -3.85
N GLY A 206 -38.06 -6.82 -4.00
CA GLY A 206 -39.45 -6.49 -3.64
C GLY A 206 -39.72 -6.36 -2.13
N GLY A 207 -38.70 -6.03 -1.33
CA GLY A 207 -38.86 -5.43 -0.01
C GLY A 207 -39.62 -6.27 1.03
N ILE A 208 -39.08 -7.42 1.42
CA ILE A 208 -39.51 -8.11 2.64
C ILE A 208 -38.36 -8.02 3.65
N ARG A 209 -38.47 -7.12 4.63
CA ARG A 209 -37.59 -7.15 5.81
C ARG A 209 -37.81 -8.48 6.53
N PRO A 210 -36.78 -9.32 6.75
CA PRO A 210 -36.86 -10.33 7.80
C PRO A 210 -36.99 -9.56 9.13
N LYS A 211 -38.06 -9.82 9.89
CA LYS A 211 -38.13 -9.33 11.27
C LYS A 211 -36.95 -9.96 12.04
N LEU A 212 -36.02 -9.13 12.49
CA LEU A 212 -35.05 -9.53 13.51
C LEU A 212 -35.86 -9.94 14.76
N VAL A 213 -35.69 -11.20 15.16
CA VAL A 213 -36.17 -11.74 16.45
C VAL A 213 -35.16 -11.40 17.52
#